data_AF-A0A9X2I7U5-F1
#
_entry.id   AF-A0A9X2I7U5-F1
#
_cell.length_a   1.000
_cell.length_b   1.000
_cell.length_c   1.000
_cell.angle_alpha   90.00
_cell.angle_beta   90.00
_cell.angle_gamma   90.00
#
_symmetry.space_group_name_H-M   'P 1'
#
loop_
_entity.id
_entity.type
_entity.pdbx_description
1 polymer ?
#
loop_
_entity_poly.entity_id
_entity_poly.type
_entity_poly.pdbx_seq_one_letter_code
_entity_poly.pdbx_strand_id
1 'polypeptide(L)'
;MEGEIYTYKATRFRWESMRILKVSDGIAHIRIYKKTFFEPKLSKFKKDSWVIGHLPIAIESLDISTLKYVGRLPIEEDELEGYRIWEEEADAGVFS
;
A
#
# COMPACT_ATOMS: atom_id res chain seq x y z
N MET A 1 -0.52 11.14 -0.86
CA MET A 1 0.25 10.04 -0.26
C MET A 1 -0.66 9.18 0.62
N GLU A 2 -1.11 9.60 1.80
CA GLU A 2 -2.03 8.74 2.58
C GLU A 2 -3.40 8.55 1.91
N GLY A 3 -3.81 7.29 1.79
CA GLY A 3 -5.03 6.81 1.17
C GLY A 3 -4.94 6.62 -0.34
N GLU A 4 -3.82 7.03 -0.96
CA GLU A 4 -3.62 6.88 -2.40
C GLU A 4 -3.32 5.44 -2.77
N ILE A 5 -3.82 5.07 -3.95
CA ILE A 5 -3.70 3.75 -4.52
C ILE A 5 -2.88 3.85 -5.80
N TYR A 6 -1.86 3.03 -5.84
CA TYR A 6 -0.93 2.90 -6.95
C TYR A 6 -0.96 1.48 -7.48
N THR A 7 -0.59 1.34 -8.75
CA THR A 7 -0.37 0.05 -9.38
C THR A 7 0.99 -0.03 -10.02
N TYR A 8 1.57 -1.22 -9.99
CA TYR A 8 2.81 -1.55 -10.68
C TYR A 8 2.64 -2.84 -11.46
N LYS A 9 3.46 -2.99 -12.50
CA LYS A 9 3.34 -4.11 -13.44
C LYS A 9 4.04 -5.34 -12.87
N ALA A 10 3.27 -6.29 -12.37
CA ALA A 10 3.79 -7.56 -11.85
C ALA A 10 4.14 -8.55 -12.97
N THR A 11 3.34 -8.58 -14.05
CA THR A 11 3.61 -9.41 -15.25
C THR A 11 3.20 -8.68 -16.53
N ARG A 12 3.39 -9.30 -17.71
CA ARG A 12 3.01 -8.72 -19.01
C ARG A 12 1.57 -8.20 -19.06
N PHE A 13 0.65 -8.82 -18.32
CA PHE A 13 -0.79 -8.53 -18.36
C PHE A 13 -1.44 -8.31 -16.98
N ARG A 14 -0.68 -8.38 -15.89
CA ARG A 14 -1.22 -8.25 -14.53
C ARG A 14 -0.52 -7.13 -13.78
N TRP A 15 -1.34 -6.34 -13.12
CA TRP A 15 -0.94 -5.25 -12.25
C TRP A 15 -1.23 -5.64 -10.82
N GLU A 16 -0.25 -5.46 -9.95
CA GLU A 16 -0.47 -5.47 -8.50
C GLU A 16 -0.77 -4.04 -8.05
N SER A 17 -1.38 -3.94 -6.88
CA SER A 17 -1.81 -2.67 -6.34
C SER A 17 -1.35 -2.54 -4.92
N MET A 18 -0.98 -1.32 -4.57
CA MET A 18 -0.68 -0.96 -3.20
C MET A 18 -1.39 0.33 -2.83
N ARG A 19 -1.61 0.49 -1.53
CA ARG A 19 -2.17 1.68 -0.94
C ARG A 19 -1.26 2.17 0.16
N ILE A 20 -0.98 3.46 0.19
CA ILE A 20 -0.24 4.07 1.28
C ILE A 20 -1.24 4.37 2.41
N LEU A 21 -1.01 3.80 3.59
CA LEU A 21 -1.87 3.97 4.75
C LEU A 21 -1.38 5.09 5.66
N LYS A 22 -0.08 5.11 5.95
CA LYS A 22 0.53 6.11 6.83
C LYS A 22 1.89 6.51 6.30
N VAL A 23 2.25 7.78 6.51
CA VAL A 23 3.61 8.28 6.29
C VAL A 23 4.10 8.93 7.58
N SER A 24 5.19 8.42 8.14
CA SER A 24 5.83 8.92 9.36
C SER A 24 7.33 8.69 9.29
N ASP A 25 8.13 9.67 9.72
CA ASP A 25 9.59 9.57 9.87
C ASP A 25 10.34 8.98 8.65
N GLY A 26 9.93 9.36 7.44
CA GLY A 26 10.55 8.86 6.20
C GLY A 26 10.13 7.43 5.81
N ILE A 27 9.20 6.82 6.53
CA ILE A 27 8.65 5.50 6.29
C ILE A 27 7.22 5.63 5.74
N ALA A 28 6.94 4.90 4.67
CA ALA A 28 5.61 4.69 4.14
C ALA A 28 5.10 3.32 4.55
N HIS A 29 4.00 3.31 5.30
CA HIS A 29 3.26 2.11 5.63
C HIS A 29 2.32 1.79 4.49
N ILE A 30 2.64 0.74 3.75
CA ILE A 30 1.86 0.34 2.58
C ILE A 30 1.05 -0.92 2.85
N ARG A 31 -0.10 -1.00 2.20
CA ARG A 31 -0.94 -2.20 2.11
C ARG A 31 -0.88 -2.73 0.68
N ILE A 32 -0.48 -3.99 0.53
CA ILE A 32 -0.42 -4.65 -0.78
C ILE A 32 -1.68 -5.52 -0.95
N TYR A 33 -2.37 -5.34 -2.07
CA TYR A 33 -3.55 -6.13 -2.41
C TYR A 33 -3.15 -7.42 -3.14
N LYS A 34 -3.71 -8.56 -2.73
CA LYS A 34 -3.48 -9.86 -3.39
C LYS A 34 -4.08 -9.94 -4.78
N LYS A 35 -5.09 -9.12 -5.04
CA LYS A 35 -5.83 -9.15 -6.29
C LYS A 35 -5.02 -8.45 -7.38
N THR A 36 -4.62 -9.22 -8.37
CA THR A 36 -4.04 -8.66 -9.60
C THR A 36 -5.14 -8.20 -10.55
N PHE A 37 -4.94 -7.08 -11.23
CA PHE A 37 -5.89 -6.52 -12.20
C PHE A 37 -5.29 -6.49 -13.61
N PHE A 38 -6.11 -6.74 -14.62
CA PHE A 38 -5.73 -6.47 -16.02
C PHE A 38 -5.75 -4.97 -16.31
N GLU A 39 -6.75 -4.29 -15.75
CA GLU A 39 -6.90 -2.83 -15.74
C GLU A 39 -7.37 -2.41 -14.34
N PRO A 40 -6.52 -1.72 -13.56
CA PRO A 40 -6.88 -1.26 -12.22
C PRO A 40 -7.83 -0.06 -12.31
N LYS A 41 -8.95 -0.15 -11.62
CA LYS A 41 -9.96 0.91 -11.51
C LYS A 41 -10.37 1.05 -10.05
N LEU A 42 -10.53 2.27 -9.57
CA LEU A 42 -10.85 2.56 -8.16
C LEU A 42 -12.10 1.79 -7.67
N SER A 43 -13.12 1.64 -8.51
CA SER A 43 -14.35 0.89 -8.21
C SER A 43 -14.15 -0.61 -7.96
N LYS A 44 -12.99 -1.18 -8.31
CA LYS A 44 -12.67 -2.59 -8.08
C LYS A 44 -12.02 -2.85 -6.73
N PHE A 45 -11.64 -1.81 -6.00
CA PHE A 45 -11.08 -1.91 -4.66
C PHE A 45 -12.23 -1.94 -3.66
N LYS A 46 -12.45 -3.11 -3.04
CA LYS A 46 -13.41 -3.31 -1.95
C LYS A 46 -12.66 -3.61 -0.65
N LYS A 47 -13.24 -3.24 0.50
CA LYS A 47 -12.65 -3.43 1.84
C LYS A 47 -12.13 -4.86 2.08
N ASP A 48 -12.88 -5.88 1.64
CA ASP A 48 -12.51 -7.30 1.79
C ASP A 48 -11.59 -7.87 0.69
N SER A 49 -10.90 -7.02 -0.07
CA SER A 49 -10.01 -7.49 -1.12
C SER A 49 -8.70 -8.01 -0.53
N TRP A 50 -8.74 -9.24 -0.01
CA TRP A 50 -7.63 -10.16 0.32
C TRP A 50 -6.25 -9.48 0.43
N VAL A 51 -5.87 -9.15 1.66
CA VAL A 51 -4.63 -8.47 2.00
C VAL A 51 -3.46 -9.47 2.00
N ILE A 52 -2.33 -9.12 1.38
CA ILE A 52 -1.09 -9.93 1.47
C ILE A 52 -0.32 -9.57 2.75
N GLY A 53 -0.33 -8.29 3.15
CA GLY A 53 0.33 -7.81 4.36
C GLY A 53 0.39 -6.29 4.45
N HIS A 54 0.85 -5.83 5.61
CA HIS A 54 1.26 -4.46 5.89
C HIS A 54 2.79 -4.43 5.82
N LEU A 55 3.35 -3.51 5.03
CA LEU A 55 4.79 -3.41 4.85
C LEU A 55 5.26 -1.98 5.13
N PRO A 56 6.12 -1.75 6.13
CA PRO A 56 6.85 -0.49 6.26
C PRO A 56 7.98 -0.47 5.23
N ILE A 57 8.01 0.55 4.37
CA ILE A 57 9.08 0.78 3.40
C ILE A 57 9.62 2.19 3.54
N ALA A 58 10.92 2.38 3.31
CA ALA A 58 11.49 3.71 3.22
C ALA A 58 10.85 4.47 2.04
N ILE A 59 10.46 5.73 2.24
CA ILE A 59 9.83 6.58 1.21
C ILE A 59 10.76 6.75 0.00
N GLU A 60 12.06 6.84 0.24
CA GLU A 60 13.07 6.94 -0.82
C GLU A 60 13.14 5.67 -1.70
N SER A 61 12.81 4.49 -1.15
CA SER A 61 12.70 3.25 -1.93
C SER A 61 11.40 3.18 -2.74
N LEU A 62 10.44 4.06 -2.46
CA LEU A 62 9.15 4.11 -3.14
C LEU A 62 9.28 4.98 -4.40
N ASP A 63 9.85 4.41 -5.47
CA ASP A 63 9.96 5.08 -6.76
C ASP A 63 8.59 5.22 -7.44
N ILE A 64 7.85 6.27 -7.04
CA ILE A 64 6.52 6.60 -7.55
C ILE A 64 6.50 6.86 -9.06
N SER A 65 7.64 7.16 -9.68
CA SER A 65 7.71 7.41 -11.13
C SER A 65 7.45 6.14 -11.95
N THR A 66 7.70 4.98 -11.35
CA THR A 66 7.43 3.66 -11.95
C THR A 66 6.00 3.19 -11.72
N LEU A 67 5.24 3.91 -10.89
CA LEU A 67 3.89 3.56 -10.48
C LEU A 67 2.83 4.30 -11.28
N LYS A 68 1.70 3.64 -11.49
CA LYS A 68 0.50 4.27 -12.04
C LYS A 68 -0.48 4.60 -10.94
N TYR A 69 -0.77 5.88 -10.78
CA TYR A 69 -1.81 6.35 -9.88
C TYR A 69 -3.20 5.87 -10.34
N VAL A 70 -3.97 5.34 -9.41
CA VAL A 70 -5.34 4.85 -9.65
C VAL A 70 -6.38 5.82 -9.09
N GLY A 71 -6.13 6.33 -7.88
CA GLY A 71 -7.10 7.12 -7.14
C GLY A 71 -6.78 7.16 -5.65
N ARG A 72 -7.71 7.72 -4.87
CA ARG A 72 -7.60 7.84 -3.42
C ARG A 72 -8.87 7.32 -2.77
N LEU A 73 -8.73 6.57 -1.68
CA LEU A 73 -9.83 6.16 -0.81
C LEU A 73 -9.61 6.69 0.61
N PRO A 74 -10.67 6.98 1.38
CA PRO A 74 -10.59 7.27 2.81
C PRO A 74 -10.01 6.08 3.57
N ILE A 75 -9.03 6.33 4.45
CA ILE A 75 -8.44 5.29 5.29
C ILE A 75 -9.34 5.10 6.50
N GLU A 76 -9.75 3.87 6.76
CA GLU A 76 -10.53 3.53 7.94
C GLU A 76 -9.61 3.17 9.11
N GLU A 77 -10.10 3.33 10.35
CA GLU A 77 -9.28 3.16 11.55
C GLU A 77 -8.75 1.73 11.73
N ASP A 78 -9.52 0.72 11.30
CA ASP A 78 -9.12 -0.68 11.31
C ASP A 78 -7.98 -0.97 10.31
N GLU A 79 -7.82 -0.12 9.29
CA GLU A 79 -6.69 -0.26 8.37
C GLU A 79 -5.36 0.14 9.00
N LEU A 80 -5.39 1.00 10.03
CA LEU A 80 -4.22 1.51 10.75
C LEU A 80 -3.77 0.60 11.90
N GLU A 81 -4.48 -0.50 12.18
CA GLU A 81 -4.13 -1.44 13.24
C GLU A 81 -2.68 -1.95 13.11
N GLY A 82 -2.28 -2.38 11.91
CA GLY A 82 -0.91 -2.84 11.65
C GLY A 82 0.16 -1.75 11.76
N TYR A 83 -0.20 -0.49 11.57
CA TYR A 83 0.69 0.65 11.82
C TYR A 83 0.84 0.90 13.33
N ARG A 84 -0.25 0.88 14.10
CA ARG A 84 -0.22 1.07 15.55
C ARG A 84 0.59 -0.03 16.24
N ILE A 85 0.39 -1.29 15.85
CA ILE A 85 1.19 -2.42 16.36
C ILE A 85 2.67 -2.17 16.05
N TRP A 86 3.03 -1.73 14.84
CA TRP A 86 4.42 -1.43 14.50
C TRP A 86 5.01 -0.28 15.33
N GLU A 87 4.25 0.79 15.57
CA GLU A 87 4.67 1.93 16.39
C GLU A 87 4.84 1.53 17.86
N GLU A 88 3.98 0.65 18.38
CA GLU A 88 4.04 0.12 19.75
C GLU A 88 5.17 -0.93 19.92
N GLU A 89 5.43 -1.73 18.89
CA GLU A 89 6.44 -2.80 18.88
C GLU A 89 7.76 -2.37 18.21
N ALA A 90 8.15 -1.09 18.29
CA ALA A 90 9.23 -0.43 17.54
C ALA A 90 10.68 -0.96 17.76
N ASP A 91 10.88 -2.27 17.53
CA ASP A 91 12.08 -3.02 17.14
C ASP A 91 11.81 -3.83 15.85
N ALA A 92 10.59 -3.75 15.27
CA ALA A 92 10.21 -4.41 14.03
C ALA A 92 10.79 -3.68 12.81
N GLY A 93 11.93 -4.18 12.31
CA GLY A 93 12.74 -3.56 11.26
C GLY A 93 12.01 -3.08 9.99
N VAL A 94 12.59 -2.07 9.35
CA VAL A 94 12.15 -1.52 8.05
C VAL A 94 12.77 -2.34 6.91
N PHE A 95 11.99 -2.66 5.88
CA PHE A 95 12.53 -3.29 4.67
C PHE A 95 13.00 -2.21 3.68
N SER A 96 14.26 -2.28 3.28
CA SER A 96 14.92 -1.38 2.32
C SER A 96 15.25 -2.07 1.00
#